data_AF-A0A832ZNB3-F1
#
_entry.id   AF-A0A832ZNB3-F1
#
_cell.length_a   1.000
_cell.length_b   1.000
_cell.length_c   1.000
_cell.angle_alpha   90.00
_cell.angle_beta   90.00
_cell.angle_gamma   90.00
#
_symmetry.space_group_name_H-M   'P 1'
#
loop_
_entity.id
_entity.type
_entity.pdbx_description
1 polymer ?
#
loop_
_entity_poly.entity_id
_entity_poly.type
_entity_poly.pdbx_seq_one_letter_code
_entity_poly.pdbx_strand_id
1 'polypeptide(L)'
;MYGLEEGFYGHLTEWVKMQKKILETIEKVREELKDADRLSLIIATRTAFQHIMRTIKAFDQWLQDPFVINHMPREMILEVQERVWKILKDILELDIKHTSEFRDYISKLAKEGKLSPLLWAKPERAPRRPTLSTTM
;
A
#
# COMPACT_ATOMS: atom_id res chain seq x y z
N MET A 1 17.14 -39.07 8.56
CA MET A 1 16.61 -38.07 7.61
C MET A 1 15.16 -37.69 7.97
N TYR A 2 14.82 -37.56 9.27
CA TYR A 2 13.44 -37.29 9.72
C TYR A 2 13.22 -35.86 10.29
N GLY A 3 14.27 -35.05 10.45
CA GLY A 3 14.16 -33.73 11.10
C GLY A 3 13.82 -32.55 10.18
N LEU A 4 13.91 -32.71 8.85
CA LEU A 4 13.63 -31.64 7.89
C LEU A 4 12.12 -31.49 7.62
N GLU A 5 11.39 -32.61 7.55
CA GLU A 5 9.95 -32.63 7.28
C GLU A 5 9.15 -32.05 8.46
N GLU A 6 9.50 -32.42 9.70
CA GLU A 6 8.87 -31.85 10.89
C GLU A 6 9.11 -30.34 11.02
N GLY A 7 10.30 -29.87 10.64
CA GLY A 7 10.66 -28.45 10.68
C GLY A 7 9.88 -27.61 9.66
N PHE A 8 9.81 -28.05 8.40
CA PHE A 8 9.09 -27.32 7.36
C PHE A 8 7.58 -27.35 7.57
N TYR A 9 7.02 -28.50 7.91
CA TYR A 9 5.59 -28.64 8.21
C TYR A 9 5.18 -27.81 9.45
N GLY A 10 5.99 -27.85 10.51
CA GLY A 10 5.77 -27.04 11.70
C GLY A 10 5.82 -25.54 11.41
N HIS A 11 6.78 -25.11 10.57
CA HIS A 11 6.89 -23.72 10.12
C HIS A 11 5.65 -23.26 9.33
N LEU A 12 5.17 -24.05 8.37
CA LEU A 12 3.95 -23.74 7.64
C LEU A 12 2.73 -23.64 8.57
N THR A 13 2.62 -24.55 9.54
CA THR A 13 1.52 -24.58 10.50
C THR A 13 1.48 -23.29 11.34
N GLU A 14 2.61 -22.90 11.90
CA GLU A 14 2.71 -21.67 12.70
C GLU A 14 2.51 -20.41 11.84
N TRP A 15 2.98 -20.43 10.59
CA TRP A 15 2.71 -19.33 9.67
C TRP A 15 1.20 -19.18 9.39
N VAL A 16 0.48 -20.26 9.09
CA VAL A 16 -0.98 -20.22 8.89
C VAL A 16 -1.70 -19.68 10.13
N LYS A 17 -1.29 -20.13 11.32
CA LYS A 17 -1.86 -19.66 12.60
C LYS A 17 -1.64 -18.15 12.81
N MET A 18 -0.45 -17.65 12.47
CA MET A 18 -0.15 -16.21 12.52
C MET A 18 -1.05 -15.41 11.58
N GLN A 19 -1.24 -15.88 10.34
CA GLN A 19 -2.09 -15.19 9.36
C GLN A 19 -3.56 -15.12 9.82
N LYS A 20 -4.09 -16.22 10.39
CA LYS A 20 -5.45 -16.24 10.96
C LYS A 20 -5.63 -15.24 12.10
N LYS A 21 -4.66 -15.15 13.01
CA LYS A 21 -4.70 -14.18 14.12
C LYS A 21 -4.68 -12.73 13.63
N ILE A 22 -3.89 -12.45 12.60
CA ILE A 22 -3.86 -11.12 11.98
C ILE A 22 -5.22 -10.80 11.34
N LEU A 23 -5.82 -11.76 10.64
CA LEU A 23 -7.15 -11.59 10.03
C LEU A 23 -8.21 -11.23 11.06
N GLU A 24 -8.31 -11.97 12.16
CA GLU A 24 -9.24 -11.66 13.27
C GLU A 24 -9.04 -10.26 13.84
N THR A 25 -7.79 -9.81 13.91
CA THR A 25 -7.46 -8.48 14.43
C THR A 25 -7.94 -7.39 13.47
N ILE A 26 -7.72 -7.57 12.16
CA ILE A 26 -8.14 -6.61 11.13
C ILE A 26 -9.67 -6.48 11.09
N GLU A 27 -10.41 -7.59 11.25
CA GLU A 27 -11.87 -7.57 11.29
C GLU A 27 -12.41 -6.77 12.48
N LYS A 28 -11.80 -6.90 13.66
CA LYS A 28 -12.18 -6.10 14.85
C LYS A 28 -11.92 -4.61 14.64
N VAL A 29 -10.73 -4.26 14.16
CA VAL A 29 -10.37 -2.86 13.90
C VAL A 29 -11.32 -2.23 12.88
N ARG A 30 -11.76 -2.98 11.86
CA ARG A 30 -12.71 -2.46 10.86
C ARG A 30 -14.03 -1.99 11.49
N GLU A 31 -14.53 -2.68 12.50
CA GLU A 31 -15.76 -2.29 13.20
C GLU A 31 -15.57 -1.02 14.02
N GLU A 32 -14.41 -0.85 14.65
CA GLU A 32 -14.05 0.34 15.43
C GLU A 32 -13.87 1.60 14.56
N LEU A 33 -13.63 1.44 13.25
CA LEU A 33 -13.40 2.55 12.33
C LEU A 33 -14.68 3.21 11.79
N LYS A 34 -15.87 2.67 12.07
CA LYS A 34 -17.14 3.20 11.53
C LYS A 34 -17.40 4.65 11.92
N ASP A 35 -17.03 5.01 13.16
CA ASP A 35 -17.23 6.35 13.72
C ASP A 35 -15.90 7.09 13.97
N ALA A 36 -14.82 6.62 13.35
CA ALA A 36 -13.47 7.16 13.59
C ALA A 36 -13.26 8.54 12.95
N ASP A 37 -12.50 9.40 13.64
CA ASP A 37 -12.11 10.69 13.11
C ASP A 37 -11.10 10.57 11.96
N ARG A 38 -10.88 11.68 11.24
CA ARG A 38 -9.99 11.71 10.07
C ARG A 38 -8.57 11.21 10.35
N LEU A 39 -7.98 11.56 11.50
CA LEU A 39 -6.62 11.13 11.83
C LEU A 39 -6.60 9.62 12.07
N SER A 40 -7.58 9.11 12.81
CA SER A 40 -7.73 7.67 13.08
C SER A 40 -7.90 6.86 11.79
N LEU A 41 -8.72 7.33 10.84
CA LEU A 41 -8.85 6.71 9.52
C LEU A 41 -7.52 6.65 8.77
N ILE A 42 -6.76 7.76 8.73
CA ILE A 42 -5.44 7.81 8.07
C ILE A 42 -4.46 6.83 8.72
N ILE A 43 -4.39 6.80 10.06
CA ILE A 43 -3.50 5.89 10.78
C ILE A 43 -3.86 4.44 10.47
N ALA A 44 -5.15 4.09 10.54
CA ALA A 44 -5.61 2.75 10.26
C ALA A 44 -5.29 2.30 8.82
N THR A 45 -5.53 3.16 7.82
CA THR A 45 -5.17 2.87 6.43
C THR A 45 -3.66 2.67 6.27
N ARG A 46 -2.83 3.49 6.91
CA ARG A 46 -1.36 3.32 6.88
C ARG A 46 -0.92 2.01 7.53
N THR A 47 -1.53 1.64 8.65
CA THR A 47 -1.29 0.36 9.32
C THR A 47 -1.67 -0.81 8.41
N ALA A 48 -2.82 -0.74 7.74
CA ALA A 48 -3.24 -1.74 6.76
C ALA A 48 -2.20 -1.90 5.62
N PHE A 49 -1.71 -0.80 5.05
CA PHE A 49 -0.64 -0.86 4.05
C PHE A 49 0.64 -1.50 4.58
N GLN A 50 1.04 -1.21 5.82
CA GLN A 50 2.21 -1.84 6.43
C GLN A 50 2.04 -3.35 6.57
N HIS A 51 0.85 -3.82 6.97
CA HIS A 51 0.56 -5.24 7.04
C HIS A 51 0.55 -5.89 5.64
N ILE A 52 -0.08 -5.26 4.65
CA ILE A 52 -0.09 -5.73 3.26
C ILE A 52 1.34 -5.91 2.74
N MET A 53 2.20 -4.88 2.89
CA MET A 53 3.59 -4.94 2.43
C MET A 53 4.37 -6.07 3.10
N ARG A 54 4.19 -6.27 4.41
CA ARG A 54 4.86 -7.35 5.15
C ARG A 54 4.39 -8.72 4.69
N THR A 55 3.07 -8.91 4.52
CA THR A 55 2.49 -10.18 4.08
C THR A 55 2.90 -10.52 2.66
N ILE A 56 2.84 -9.55 1.73
CA ILE A 56 3.29 -9.75 0.34
C ILE A 56 4.78 -10.11 0.31
N LYS A 57 5.62 -9.40 1.07
CA LYS A 57 7.06 -9.69 1.12
C LYS A 57 7.35 -11.10 1.63
N ALA A 58 6.70 -11.52 2.71
CA ALA A 58 6.88 -12.86 3.26
C ALA A 58 6.41 -13.94 2.28
N PHE A 59 5.29 -13.68 1.58
CA PHE A 59 4.72 -14.60 0.61
C PHE A 59 5.57 -14.71 -0.66
N ASP A 60 6.10 -13.60 -1.16
CA ASP A 60 7.08 -13.56 -2.26
C ASP A 60 8.34 -14.36 -1.91
N GLN A 61 8.87 -14.19 -0.69
CA GLN A 61 10.01 -14.98 -0.21
C GLN A 61 9.71 -16.48 -0.15
N TRP A 62 8.50 -16.86 0.27
CA TRP A 62 8.09 -18.25 0.27
C TRP A 62 7.95 -18.85 -1.14
N LEU A 63 7.49 -18.08 -2.13
CA LEU A 63 7.46 -18.53 -3.53
C LEU A 63 8.87 -18.73 -4.11
N GLN A 64 9.90 -18.15 -3.49
CA GLN A 64 11.31 -18.35 -3.85
C GLN A 64 11.93 -19.58 -3.15
N ASP A 65 11.22 -20.23 -2.22
CA ASP A 65 11.72 -21.40 -1.51
C ASP A 65 11.91 -22.59 -2.48
N PRO A 66 13.09 -23.25 -2.52
CA PRO A 66 13.33 -24.37 -3.43
C PRO A 66 12.34 -25.53 -3.25
N PHE A 67 11.85 -25.78 -2.04
CA PHE A 67 10.88 -26.84 -1.78
C PHE A 67 9.54 -26.50 -2.43
N VAL A 68 9.12 -25.23 -2.34
CA VAL A 68 7.91 -24.72 -3.01
C VAL A 68 8.06 -24.82 -4.53
N ILE A 69 9.17 -24.32 -5.08
CA ILE A 69 9.40 -24.30 -6.53
C ILE A 69 9.37 -25.71 -7.13
N ASN A 70 9.95 -26.70 -6.45
CA ASN A 70 10.09 -28.05 -7.00
C ASN A 70 8.86 -28.95 -6.76
N HIS A 71 8.04 -28.68 -5.74
CA HIS A 71 6.99 -29.61 -5.31
C HIS A 71 5.57 -29.02 -5.34
N MET A 72 5.41 -27.70 -5.48
CA MET A 72 4.08 -27.10 -5.53
C MET A 72 3.38 -27.47 -6.85
N PRO A 73 2.17 -28.05 -6.81
CA PRO A 73 1.41 -28.32 -8.02
C PRO A 73 1.13 -27.05 -8.82
N ARG A 74 1.19 -27.15 -10.15
CA ARG A 74 0.93 -26.05 -11.08
C ARG A 74 -0.40 -25.33 -10.79
N GLU A 75 -1.43 -26.08 -10.43
CA GLU A 75 -2.77 -25.52 -10.22
C GLU A 75 -2.83 -24.64 -8.97
N MET A 76 -2.03 -24.95 -7.95
CA MET A 76 -1.86 -24.06 -6.79
C MET A 76 -1.12 -22.78 -7.16
N ILE A 77 -0.09 -22.88 -8.02
CA ILE A 77 0.66 -21.71 -8.50
C ILE A 77 -0.24 -20.80 -9.34
N LEU A 78 -1.09 -21.37 -10.21
CA LEU A 78 -2.05 -20.61 -11.00
C LEU A 78 -3.06 -19.87 -10.12
N GLU A 79 -3.61 -20.53 -9.10
CA GLU A 79 -4.53 -19.86 -8.18
C GLU A 79 -3.83 -18.68 -7.49
N VAL A 80 -2.61 -18.90 -6.98
CA VAL A 80 -1.81 -17.85 -6.35
C VAL A 80 -1.60 -16.67 -7.32
N GLN A 81 -1.20 -16.97 -8.55
CA GLN A 81 -0.98 -15.95 -9.58
C GLN A 81 -2.26 -15.13 -9.84
N GLU A 82 -3.39 -15.78 -10.10
CA GLU A 82 -4.65 -15.10 -10.41
C GLU A 82 -5.08 -14.16 -9.26
N ARG A 83 -4.96 -14.64 -8.01
CA ARG A 83 -5.29 -13.86 -6.81
C ARG A 83 -4.37 -12.66 -6.63
N VAL A 84 -3.06 -12.84 -6.80
CA VAL A 84 -2.08 -11.74 -6.69
C VAL A 84 -2.32 -10.68 -7.77
N TRP A 85 -2.63 -11.10 -9.01
CA TRP A 85 -2.96 -10.17 -10.09
C TRP A 85 -4.19 -9.34 -9.79
N LYS A 86 -5.22 -9.96 -9.19
CA LYS A 86 -6.42 -9.23 -8.76
C LYS A 86 -6.09 -8.18 -7.70
N ILE A 87 -5.31 -8.55 -6.68
CA ILE A 87 -4.87 -7.61 -5.63
C ILE A 87 -4.06 -6.46 -6.23
N LEU A 88 -3.13 -6.74 -7.13
CA LEU A 88 -2.35 -5.71 -7.83
C LEU A 88 -3.26 -4.74 -8.57
N LYS A 89 -4.23 -5.26 -9.33
CA LYS A 89 -5.20 -4.46 -10.07
C LYS A 89 -6.01 -3.57 -9.11
N ASP A 90 -6.55 -4.14 -8.04
CA ASP A 90 -7.36 -3.41 -7.06
C ASP A 90 -6.55 -2.27 -6.40
N ILE A 91 -5.26 -2.49 -6.09
CA ILE A 91 -4.37 -1.45 -5.55
C ILE A 91 -4.12 -0.34 -6.57
N LEU A 92 -3.86 -0.69 -7.84
CA LEU A 92 -3.61 0.30 -8.89
C LEU A 92 -4.87 1.13 -9.18
N GLU A 93 -6.05 0.51 -9.22
CA GLU A 93 -7.31 1.22 -9.40
C GLU A 93 -7.61 2.17 -8.24
N LEU A 94 -7.33 1.75 -6.99
CA LEU A 94 -7.43 2.59 -5.81
C LEU A 94 -6.53 3.83 -5.90
N ASP A 95 -5.26 3.62 -6.27
CA ASP A 95 -4.27 4.69 -6.43
C ASP A 95 -4.70 5.69 -7.50
N ILE A 96 -4.98 5.20 -8.71
CA ILE A 96 -5.38 6.03 -9.85
C ILE A 96 -6.59 6.87 -9.50
N LYS A 97 -7.62 6.24 -8.92
CA LYS A 97 -8.87 6.92 -8.58
C LYS A 97 -8.63 8.03 -7.55
N HIS A 98 -8.08 7.69 -6.38
CA HIS A 98 -8.04 8.65 -5.28
C HIS A 98 -6.96 9.71 -5.44
N THR A 99 -5.84 9.41 -6.10
CA THR A 99 -4.84 10.44 -6.43
C THR A 99 -5.39 11.44 -7.45
N SER A 100 -6.14 10.97 -8.44
CA SER A 100 -6.79 11.83 -9.43
C SER A 100 -7.91 12.68 -8.80
N GLU A 101 -8.80 12.06 -8.02
CA GLU A 101 -9.87 12.77 -7.30
C GLU A 101 -9.29 13.84 -6.37
N PHE A 102 -8.23 13.51 -5.62
CA PHE A 102 -7.60 14.45 -4.71
C PHE A 102 -6.90 15.60 -5.45
N ARG A 103 -6.22 15.31 -6.57
CA ARG A 103 -5.65 16.34 -7.45
C ARG A 103 -6.73 17.33 -7.90
N ASP A 104 -7.86 16.82 -8.37
CA ASP A 104 -8.95 17.64 -8.89
C ASP A 104 -9.61 18.47 -7.78
N TYR A 105 -9.76 17.87 -6.59
CA TYR A 105 -10.23 18.56 -5.39
C TYR A 105 -9.30 19.70 -4.96
N ILE A 106 -7.99 19.46 -4.91
CA ILE A 106 -7.00 20.50 -4.58
C ILE A 106 -7.00 21.63 -5.62
N SER A 107 -7.11 21.29 -6.91
CA SER A 107 -7.24 22.27 -7.99
C SER A 107 -8.47 23.17 -7.81
N LYS A 108 -9.61 22.59 -7.41
CA LYS A 108 -10.82 23.35 -7.08
C LYS A 108 -10.61 24.26 -5.87
N LEU A 109 -10.05 23.75 -4.77
CA LEU A 109 -9.76 24.57 -3.58
C LEU A 109 -8.80 25.72 -3.88
N ALA A 110 -7.81 25.51 -4.75
CA ALA A 110 -6.87 26.54 -5.18
C ALA A 110 -7.58 27.69 -5.91
N LYS A 111 -8.51 27.35 -6.83
CA LYS A 111 -9.32 28.33 -7.57
C LYS A 111 -10.27 29.11 -6.65
N GLU A 112 -10.78 28.44 -5.61
CA GLU A 112 -11.68 29.05 -4.61
C GLU A 112 -10.93 29.83 -3.52
N GLY A 113 -9.59 29.85 -3.52
CA GLY A 113 -8.79 30.53 -2.50
C GLY A 113 -8.87 29.90 -1.10
N LYS A 114 -9.31 28.63 -1.01
CA LYS A 114 -9.53 27.91 0.25
C LYS A 114 -8.34 27.06 0.70
N LEU A 115 -7.24 27.06 -0.06
CA LEU A 115 -6.03 26.36 0.34
C LEU A 115 -5.30 27.13 1.44
N SER A 116 -4.82 26.40 2.45
CA SER A 116 -3.99 26.97 3.51
C SER A 116 -2.72 27.59 2.93
N PRO A 117 -2.44 28.89 3.17
CA PRO A 117 -1.23 29.56 2.68
C PRO A 117 0.07 28.92 3.19
N LEU A 118 0.03 28.28 4.37
CA LEU A 118 1.18 27.62 4.97
C LEU A 118 1.58 26.33 4.22
N LEU A 119 0.62 25.64 3.63
CA LEU A 119 0.83 24.40 2.88
C LEU A 119 0.92 24.65 1.37
N TRP A 120 0.46 25.82 0.91
CA TRP A 120 0.44 26.22 -0.48
C TRP A 120 1.21 27.53 -0.68
N ALA A 121 2.53 27.47 -0.50
CA ALA A 121 3.41 28.56 -0.92
C ALA A 121 3.43 28.58 -2.45
N LYS A 122 2.77 29.57 -3.07
CA LYS A 122 3.12 29.91 -4.46
C LYS A 122 4.61 30.29 -4.42
N PRO A 123 5.49 29.65 -5.21
CA PRO A 123 6.84 30.17 -5.33
C PRO A 123 6.71 31.63 -5.73
N GLU A 124 7.24 32.53 -4.90
CA GLU A 124 7.33 33.94 -5.25
C GLU A 124 7.92 34.00 -6.65
N ARG A 125 7.21 34.67 -7.56
CA ARG A 125 7.76 34.96 -8.89
C ARG A 125 9.11 35.62 -8.62
N ALA A 126 10.20 34.91 -8.91
CA ALA A 126 11.53 35.47 -8.79
C ALA A 126 11.51 36.85 -9.44
N PRO A 127 12.00 37.92 -8.77
CA PRO A 127 11.94 39.25 -9.34
C PRO A 127 12.62 39.20 -10.71
N ARG A 128 11.91 39.65 -11.75
CA ARG A 128 12.47 39.76 -13.10
C ARG A 128 13.76 40.56 -12.96
N ARG A 129 14.91 39.92 -13.16
CA ARG A 129 16.19 40.61 -13.21
C ARG A 129 16.05 41.69 -14.30
N PRO A 130 16.29 42.98 -14.01
CA PRO A 130 16.28 43.99 -15.04
C PRO A 130 17.37 43.64 -16.05
N THR A 131 16.97 43.36 -17.28
CA THR A 131 17.90 43.24 -18.40
C THR A 131 18.46 44.62 -18.67
N LEU A 132 19.75 44.81 -18.40
CA LEU A 132 20.48 45.99 -18.82
C LEU A 132 20.45 46.04 -20.34
N SER A 133 19.65 46.96 -20.89
CA SER A 133 19.72 47.36 -22.29
C SER A 133 21.10 47.97 -22.51
N THR A 134 22.02 47.20 -23.07
CA THR A 134 23.26 47.78 -23.60
C THR A 134 22.90 48.39 -24.94
N THR A 135 22.62 49.69 -24.94
CA THR A 135 22.62 50.51 -26.14
C THR A 135 24.08 50.84 -26.45
N MET A 136 24.56 50.42 -27.63
CA MET A 136 25.74 51.01 -28.27
C MET A 136 25.35 52.31 -28.95
#